data_AF-V2X2N3-F1
#
_entry.id   AF-V2X2N3-F1
#
_cell.length_a   1.000
_cell.length_b   1.000
_cell.length_c   1.000
_cell.angle_alpha   90.00
_cell.angle_beta   90.00
_cell.angle_gamma   90.00
#
_symmetry.space_group_name_H-M   'P 1'
#
loop_
_entity.id
_entity.type
_entity.pdbx_description
1 polymer ?
#
loop_
_entity_poly.entity_id
_entity_poly.type
_entity_poly.pdbx_seq_one_letter_code
_entity_poly.pdbx_strand_id
1 'polypeptide(L)'
;MPLKTGYYYIQNRKQYLAAPEEVEIIPRRVIVLPGGAQETPKWYVEGKGDNKYTITIDKARTRAIEDKVFAVTVEGPEPEVWYIIPDERGGKNSYVITTSERYRGWVAPDEPFGQIMCQELIVGPSFPPFYPPNETFQFSPA
;
A
#
# COMPACT_ATOMS: atom_id res chain seq x y z
N MET A 1 13.72 -1.00 9.95
CA MET A 1 14.67 -1.39 8.89
C MET A 1 14.03 -1.18 7.53
N PRO A 2 14.77 -0.72 6.50
CA PRO A 2 14.25 -0.58 5.15
C PRO A 2 13.74 -1.93 4.63
N LEU A 3 12.62 -1.89 3.92
CA LEU A 3 12.05 -3.06 3.25
C LEU A 3 12.98 -3.47 2.09
N LYS A 4 13.21 -4.78 1.92
CA LYS A 4 14.02 -5.29 0.81
C LYS A 4 13.20 -5.29 -0.48
N THR A 5 13.85 -5.20 -1.63
CA THR A 5 13.18 -5.45 -2.92
C THR A 5 12.74 -6.90 -3.01
N GLY A 6 11.50 -7.16 -3.42
CA GLY A 6 10.98 -8.51 -3.57
C GLY A 6 9.47 -8.57 -3.73
N TYR A 7 8.95 -9.80 -3.77
CA TYR A 7 7.51 -10.06 -3.76
C TYR A 7 7.00 -10.19 -2.31
N TYR A 8 5.87 -9.54 -2.04
CA TYR A 8 5.25 -9.47 -0.73
C TYR A 8 3.74 -9.72 -0.81
N TYR A 9 3.20 -10.28 0.26
CA TYR A 9 1.80 -10.10 0.61
C TYR A 9 1.68 -8.85 1.48
N ILE A 10 0.73 -7.99 1.15
CA ILE A 10 0.46 -6.75 1.88
C ILE A 10 -0.87 -6.89 2.59
N GLN A 11 -0.91 -6.59 3.89
CA GLN A 11 -2.10 -6.69 4.72
C GLN A 11 -2.38 -5.42 5.49
N ASN A 12 -3.66 -5.07 5.63
CA ASN A 12 -4.15 -4.17 6.67
C ASN A 12 -5.07 -4.96 7.59
N ARG A 13 -4.89 -4.89 8.92
CA ARG A 13 -5.75 -5.57 9.92
C ARG A 13 -6.06 -7.05 9.61
N LYS A 14 -5.04 -7.80 9.15
CA LYS A 14 -5.11 -9.23 8.74
C LYS A 14 -5.88 -9.50 7.42
N GLN A 15 -6.31 -8.46 6.73
CA GLN A 15 -6.94 -8.54 5.42
C GLN A 15 -5.92 -8.19 4.33
N TYR A 16 -5.87 -9.00 3.28
CA TYR A 16 -4.93 -8.79 2.18
C TYR A 16 -5.39 -7.68 1.25
N LEU A 17 -4.44 -6.98 0.65
CA LEU A 17 -4.71 -6.01 -0.40
C LEU A 17 -4.71 -6.72 -1.77
N ALA A 18 -5.60 -6.27 -2.65
CA ALA A 18 -5.71 -6.75 -4.03
C ALA A 18 -5.93 -5.61 -5.01
N ALA A 19 -5.66 -5.88 -6.29
CA ALA A 19 -6.15 -5.07 -7.39
C ALA A 19 -6.77 -6.03 -8.42
N PRO A 20 -8.06 -6.41 -8.25
CA PRO A 20 -8.71 -7.38 -9.12
C PRO A 20 -8.73 -6.87 -10.57
N GLU A 21 -8.65 -7.80 -11.53
CA GLU A 21 -8.89 -7.46 -12.93
C GLU A 21 -10.35 -7.03 -13.11
N GLU A 22 -10.54 -5.78 -13.53
CA GLU A 22 -11.85 -5.27 -13.95
C GLU A 22 -11.94 -5.40 -15.48
N VAL A 23 -13.15 -5.65 -16.00
CA VAL A 23 -13.40 -6.03 -17.40
C VAL A 23 -13.10 -4.90 -18.39
N GLU A 24 -12.96 -3.66 -17.92
CA GLU A 24 -12.71 -2.46 -18.73
C GLU A 24 -11.30 -1.88 -18.49
N ILE A 25 -10.78 -1.09 -19.45
CA ILE A 25 -9.49 -0.39 -19.36
C ILE A 25 -9.63 0.80 -18.40
N ILE A 26 -9.84 0.50 -17.13
CA ILE A 26 -9.91 1.46 -16.03
C ILE A 26 -8.75 1.18 -15.06
N PRO A 27 -8.21 2.23 -14.42
CA PRO A 27 -7.33 2.05 -13.28
C PRO A 27 -7.95 1.03 -12.30
N ARG A 28 -7.25 -0.07 -12.01
CA ARG A 28 -7.77 -1.12 -11.13
C ARG A 28 -7.78 -0.59 -9.70
N ARG A 29 -8.88 -0.73 -8.99
CA ARG A 29 -8.95 -0.26 -7.60
C ARG A 29 -8.04 -1.12 -6.74
N VAL A 30 -7.21 -0.48 -5.90
CA VAL A 30 -6.52 -1.20 -4.83
C VAL A 30 -7.49 -1.33 -3.67
N ILE A 31 -7.90 -2.55 -3.33
CA ILE A 31 -8.95 -2.82 -2.35
C ILE A 31 -8.46 -3.70 -1.21
N VAL A 32 -9.16 -3.65 -0.07
CA VAL A 32 -9.01 -4.62 1.02
C VAL A 32 -9.91 -5.83 0.75
N LEU A 33 -9.32 -7.01 0.65
CA LEU A 33 -10.07 -8.25 0.48
C LEU A 33 -10.84 -8.61 1.76
N PRO A 34 -12.03 -9.22 1.65
CA PRO A 34 -12.70 -9.81 2.81
C PRO A 34 -11.85 -10.94 3.39
N GLY A 35 -12.00 -11.18 4.70
CA GLY A 35 -11.36 -12.33 5.34
C GLY A 35 -11.78 -13.65 4.69
N GLY A 36 -10.81 -14.54 4.46
CA GLY A 36 -11.05 -15.86 3.85
C GLY A 36 -10.98 -15.91 2.33
N ALA A 37 -10.47 -14.87 1.66
CA ALA A 37 -10.19 -14.91 0.23
C ALA A 37 -9.22 -16.07 -0.12
N GLN A 38 -9.57 -16.83 -1.16
CA GLN A 38 -8.89 -18.08 -1.52
C GLN A 38 -7.55 -17.83 -2.22
N GLU A 39 -7.41 -16.68 -2.90
CA GLU A 39 -6.18 -16.23 -3.54
C GLU A 39 -5.66 -14.98 -2.86
N THR A 40 -4.36 -14.99 -2.54
CA THR A 40 -3.65 -13.85 -1.95
C THR A 40 -2.74 -13.22 -2.99
N PRO A 41 -3.06 -12.01 -3.49
CA PRO A 41 -2.26 -11.38 -4.53
C PRO A 41 -0.84 -11.04 -4.07
N LYS A 42 0.13 -11.26 -4.97
CA LYS A 42 1.54 -10.94 -4.75
C LYS A 42 1.85 -9.55 -5.29
N TRP A 43 2.47 -8.73 -4.46
CA TRP A 43 2.89 -7.38 -4.79
C TRP A 43 4.41 -7.36 -4.95
N TYR A 44 4.90 -6.90 -6.10
CA TYR A 44 6.31 -6.61 -6.28
C TYR A 44 6.63 -5.22 -5.73
N VAL A 45 7.49 -5.18 -4.72
CA VAL A 45 7.95 -3.95 -4.09
C VAL A 45 9.41 -3.74 -4.46
N GLU A 46 9.68 -2.68 -5.22
CA GLU A 46 11.00 -2.38 -5.75
C GLU A 46 11.58 -1.15 -5.08
N GLY A 47 12.71 -1.31 -4.37
CA GLY A 47 13.43 -0.20 -3.76
C GLY A 47 14.15 0.66 -4.79
N LYS A 48 13.98 1.98 -4.68
CA LYS A 48 14.63 3.01 -5.52
C LYS A 48 15.71 3.81 -4.76
N GLY A 49 16.03 3.41 -3.53
CA GLY A 49 16.94 4.11 -2.61
C GLY A 49 16.21 5.03 -1.61
N ASP A 50 16.83 5.39 -0.49
CA ASP A 50 16.28 6.34 0.50
C ASP A 50 14.87 6.03 1.04
N ASN A 51 14.53 4.75 1.25
CA ASN A 51 13.18 4.29 1.59
C ASN A 51 12.10 4.62 0.55
N LYS A 52 12.49 4.93 -0.69
CA LYS A 52 11.60 5.09 -1.83
C LYS A 52 11.36 3.75 -2.49
N TYR A 53 10.12 3.50 -2.89
CA TYR A 53 9.68 2.25 -3.46
C TYR A 53 8.65 2.49 -4.57
N THR A 54 8.60 1.55 -5.50
CA THR A 54 7.44 1.38 -6.38
C THR A 54 6.74 0.10 -5.99
N ILE A 55 5.41 0.12 -5.94
CA ILE A 55 4.58 -1.04 -5.58
C ILE A 55 3.79 -1.43 -6.83
N THR A 56 4.00 -2.66 -7.30
CA THR A 56 3.43 -3.19 -8.55
C THR A 56 2.69 -4.49 -8.25
N ILE A 57 1.61 -4.73 -8.96
CA ILE A 57 0.87 -6.00 -8.94
C ILE A 57 0.63 -6.41 -10.39
N ASP A 58 1.01 -7.64 -10.71
CA ASP A 58 1.08 -8.15 -12.08
C ASP A 58 1.97 -7.27 -12.97
N LYS A 59 1.35 -6.40 -13.78
CA LYS A 59 2.02 -5.39 -14.63
C LYS A 59 1.51 -3.97 -14.35
N ALA A 60 0.67 -3.80 -13.34
CA ALA A 60 0.03 -2.54 -12.99
C ALA A 60 0.78 -1.88 -11.83
N ARG A 61 1.15 -0.61 -12.01
CA ARG A 61 1.88 0.18 -11.02
C ARG A 61 0.89 0.98 -10.19
N THR A 62 1.10 1.04 -8.88
CA THR A 62 0.23 1.81 -8.00
C THR A 62 0.46 3.31 -8.16
N ARG A 63 -0.60 4.12 -8.05
CA ARG A 63 -0.57 5.58 -8.07
C ARG A 63 -1.77 6.16 -7.31
N ALA A 64 -1.61 7.36 -6.76
CA ALA A 64 -2.71 8.17 -6.23
C ALA A 64 -3.44 8.92 -7.37
N ILE A 65 -4.77 8.79 -7.45
CA ILE A 65 -5.65 9.53 -8.36
C ILE A 65 -6.86 9.98 -7.54
N GLU A 66 -7.13 11.29 -7.47
CA GLU A 66 -8.28 11.85 -6.74
C GLU A 66 -8.47 11.24 -5.33
N ASP A 67 -7.41 11.30 -4.52
CA ASP A 67 -7.38 10.79 -3.14
C ASP A 67 -7.62 9.29 -2.97
N LYS A 68 -7.47 8.51 -4.04
CA LYS A 68 -7.61 7.06 -4.05
C LYS A 68 -6.37 6.39 -4.65
N VAL A 69 -6.08 5.18 -4.21
CA VAL A 69 -4.98 4.39 -4.76
C VAL A 69 -5.52 3.44 -5.83
N PHE A 70 -4.93 3.49 -7.01
CA PHE A 70 -5.22 2.62 -8.14
C PHE A 70 -3.95 1.91 -8.61
N ALA A 71 -4.10 0.71 -9.16
CA ALA A 71 -3.08 0.02 -9.92
C ALA A 71 -3.37 0.21 -11.42
N VAL A 72 -2.48 0.90 -12.11
CA VAL A 72 -2.69 1.29 -13.51
C VAL A 72 -1.72 0.55 -14.42
N THR A 73 -2.26 -0.19 -15.39
CA THR A 73 -1.49 -0.85 -16.45
C THR A 73 -1.24 0.18 -17.55
N VAL A 74 -0.10 0.86 -17.55
CA VAL A 74 0.20 1.90 -18.55
C VAL A 74 1.61 1.75 -19.11
N GLU A 75 1.74 1.87 -20.43
CA GLU A 75 2.89 2.51 -21.06
C GLU A 75 2.68 4.02 -20.92
N GLY A 76 3.27 4.64 -19.90
CA GLY A 76 2.94 6.01 -19.51
C GLY A 76 3.95 6.60 -18.53
N PRO A 77 3.64 7.77 -17.91
CA PRO A 77 4.60 8.50 -17.08
C PRO A 77 5.09 7.64 -15.91
N GLU A 78 6.31 7.96 -15.44
CA GLU A 78 7.06 7.24 -14.39
C GLU A 78 6.17 6.76 -13.22
N PRO A 79 6.40 5.55 -12.68
CA PRO A 79 5.63 5.01 -11.56
C PRO A 79 5.58 6.01 -10.39
N GLU A 80 4.45 6.03 -9.67
CA GLU A 80 4.41 6.77 -8.41
C GLU A 80 5.46 6.20 -7.46
N VAL A 81 6.21 7.10 -6.81
CA VAL A 81 7.23 6.73 -5.84
C VAL A 81 6.67 6.91 -4.44
N TRP A 82 6.53 5.80 -3.75
CA TRP A 82 6.06 5.75 -2.37
C TRP A 82 7.23 5.69 -1.41
N TYR A 83 7.05 6.28 -0.25
CA TYR A 83 7.95 6.09 0.87
C TYR A 83 7.37 5.07 1.85
N ILE A 84 8.09 3.98 2.08
CA ILE A 84 7.67 2.91 3.00
C ILE A 84 8.51 3.04 4.28
N ILE A 85 7.88 3.52 5.34
CA ILE A 85 8.53 3.83 6.62
C ILE A 85 8.19 2.74 7.64
N PRO A 86 9.17 2.18 8.37
CA PRO A 86 8.88 1.23 9.44
C PRO A 86 8.02 1.87 10.54
N ASP A 87 6.95 1.18 10.92
CA ASP A 87 6.18 1.49 12.11
C ASP A 87 6.68 0.63 13.28
N GLU A 88 7.46 1.24 14.16
CA GLU A 88 8.08 0.55 15.29
C GLU A 88 7.06 0.07 16.33
N ARG A 89 5.86 0.66 16.38
CA ARG A 89 4.80 0.28 17.33
C ARG A 89 3.94 -0.87 16.83
N GLY A 90 3.67 -0.94 15.52
CA GLY A 90 2.87 -2.01 14.91
C GLY A 90 3.56 -3.37 14.85
N GLY A 91 4.83 -3.43 15.27
CA GLY A 91 5.58 -4.68 15.40
C GLY A 91 6.34 -5.07 14.14
N LYS A 92 6.72 -6.35 14.06
CA LYS A 92 7.58 -6.85 12.98
C LYS A 92 6.88 -6.70 11.63
N ASN A 93 7.60 -6.11 10.68
CA ASN A 93 7.15 -5.87 9.31
C ASN A 93 5.90 -4.95 9.19
N SER A 94 5.62 -4.11 10.19
CA SER A 94 4.63 -3.04 10.08
C SER A 94 5.26 -1.82 9.43
N TYR A 95 4.55 -1.22 8.47
CA TYR A 95 5.01 -0.06 7.72
C TYR A 95 3.87 0.93 7.43
N VAL A 96 4.23 2.19 7.24
CA VAL A 96 3.35 3.24 6.71
C VAL A 96 3.79 3.54 5.28
N ILE A 97 2.84 3.66 4.35
CA ILE A 97 3.10 3.96 2.95
C ILE A 97 2.69 5.41 2.70
N THR A 98 3.65 6.26 2.36
CA THR A 98 3.46 7.72 2.23
C THR A 98 3.80 8.21 0.83
N THR A 99 3.18 9.30 0.42
CA THR A 99 3.55 10.07 -0.78
C THR A 99 4.90 10.76 -0.59
N SER A 100 5.40 11.40 -1.65
CA SER A 100 6.64 12.19 -1.59
C SER A 100 6.60 13.31 -0.54
N GLU A 101 5.42 13.87 -0.29
CA GLU A 101 5.17 14.96 0.66
C GLU A 101 5.16 14.49 2.13
N ARG A 102 5.13 13.16 2.37
CA ARG A 102 5.16 12.50 3.68
C ARG A 102 3.97 12.72 4.61
N TYR A 103 3.14 13.73 4.40
CA TYR A 103 1.93 13.96 5.21
C TYR A 103 0.69 13.25 4.67
N ARG A 104 0.71 12.81 3.40
CA ARG A 104 -0.32 11.95 2.80
C ARG A 104 0.17 10.54 2.57
N GLY A 105 -0.72 9.57 2.64
CA GLY A 105 -0.37 8.16 2.43
C GLY A 105 -1.58 7.25 2.28
N TRP A 106 -1.30 5.95 2.26
CA TRP A 106 -2.33 4.93 2.11
C TRP A 106 -3.16 4.81 3.38
N VAL A 107 -4.48 4.84 3.23
CA VAL A 107 -5.44 4.66 4.32
C VAL A 107 -6.43 3.57 3.92
N ALA A 108 -6.46 2.49 4.70
CA ALA A 108 -7.40 1.39 4.48
C ALA A 108 -8.81 1.77 4.98
N PRO A 109 -9.86 1.43 4.23
CA PRO A 109 -11.23 1.59 4.69
C PRO A 109 -11.60 0.49 5.69
N ASP A 110 -12.63 0.74 6.49
CA ASP A 110 -13.19 -0.27 7.41
C ASP A 110 -14.08 -1.29 6.69
N GLU A 111 -14.60 -0.93 5.51
CA GLU A 111 -15.54 -1.74 4.73
C GLU A 111 -14.83 -2.82 3.90
N PRO A 112 -15.33 -4.08 3.89
CA PRO A 112 -14.84 -5.10 2.97
C PRO A 112 -14.95 -4.65 1.52
N PHE A 113 -13.96 -5.00 0.69
CA PHE A 113 -13.84 -4.54 -0.70
C PHE A 113 -13.69 -3.02 -0.87
N GLY A 114 -13.57 -2.28 0.23
CA GLY A 114 -13.31 -0.86 0.18
C GLY A 114 -11.95 -0.58 -0.48
N GLN A 115 -11.90 0.52 -1.22
CA GLN A 115 -10.69 0.99 -1.88
C GLN A 115 -9.75 1.69 -0.92
N ILE A 116 -8.45 1.44 -1.04
CA ILE A 116 -7.39 2.17 -0.33
C ILE A 116 -7.42 3.62 -0.78
N MET A 117 -7.50 4.52 0.20
CA MET A 117 -7.49 5.96 -0.01
C MET A 117 -6.05 6.48 0.05
N CYS A 118 -5.81 7.65 -0.55
CA CYS A 118 -4.58 8.42 -0.42
C CYS A 118 -4.91 9.74 0.28
N GLN A 119 -4.81 9.79 1.61
CA GLN A 119 -5.28 10.89 2.44
C GLN A 119 -4.20 11.39 3.39
N GLU A 120 -4.45 12.51 4.06
CA GLU A 120 -3.60 12.96 5.17
C GLU A 120 -3.54 11.90 6.27
N LEU A 121 -2.33 11.64 6.77
CA LEU A 121 -2.09 10.64 7.79
C LEU A 121 -2.23 11.25 9.18
N ILE A 122 -2.84 10.49 10.09
CA ILE A 122 -2.97 10.86 11.48
C ILE A 122 -1.70 10.39 12.22
N VAL A 123 -0.93 11.35 12.72
CA VAL A 123 0.29 11.08 13.48
C VAL A 123 0.10 11.51 14.93
N GLY A 124 0.06 10.54 15.83
CA GLY A 124 -0.07 10.79 17.26
C GLY A 124 1.19 11.41 17.87
N PRO A 125 1.07 12.33 18.86
CA PRO A 125 2.20 13.02 19.48
C PRO A 125 2.92 12.11 20.48
N SER A 126 3.71 11.17 19.99
CA SER A 126 4.52 10.26 20.81
C SER A 126 5.87 9.95 20.17
N PHE A 127 6.80 9.39 20.94
CA PHE A 127 8.09 8.88 20.43
C PHE A 127 8.25 7.39 20.77
N PRO A 128 8.35 6.46 19.78
CA PRO A 128 8.11 6.71 18.35
C PRO A 128 6.67 7.16 18.07
N PRO A 129 6.37 7.76 16.91
CA PRO A 129 5.03 8.20 16.54
C PRO A 129 4.01 7.07 16.57
N PHE A 130 2.74 7.41 16.78
CA PHE A 130 1.63 6.48 16.68
C PHE A 130 0.86 6.72 15.38
N TYR A 131 0.57 5.65 14.65
CA TYR A 131 -0.31 5.66 13.47
C TYR A 131 -1.54 4.78 13.76
N PRO A 132 -2.75 5.22 13.37
CA PRO A 132 -3.94 4.40 13.44
C PRO A 132 -3.80 3.07 12.69
N PRO A 133 -4.49 2.00 13.12
CA PRO A 133 -4.39 0.68 12.48
C PRO A 133 -4.83 0.60 11.01
N ASN A 134 -5.56 1.58 10.49
CA ASN A 134 -5.92 1.68 9.07
C ASN A 134 -4.82 2.33 8.21
N GLU A 135 -3.82 2.96 8.82
CA GLU A 135 -2.72 3.63 8.12
C GLU A 135 -1.43 2.79 8.11
N THR A 136 -1.45 1.64 8.78
CA THR A 136 -0.34 0.71 8.90
C THR A 136 -0.59 -0.57 8.11
N PHE A 137 0.46 -1.07 7.47
CA PHE A 137 0.39 -2.22 6.57
C PHE A 137 1.49 -3.22 6.91
N GLN A 138 1.12 -4.49 7.01
CA GLN A 138 2.07 -5.59 7.21
C GLN A 138 2.56 -6.13 5.88
N PHE A 139 3.88 -6.29 5.76
CA PHE A 139 4.53 -6.86 4.58
C PHE A 139 5.15 -8.21 4.95
N SER A 140 4.67 -9.30 4.35
CA SER A 140 5.26 -10.63 4.49
C SER A 140 5.83 -11.11 3.15
N PRO A 141 7.04 -11.71 3.10
CA PRO A 141 7.57 -12.25 1.84
C PRO A 141 6.62 -13.27 1.20
N ALA A 142 6.47 -13.21 -0.13
CA ALA A 142 5.53 -14.03 -0.90
C ALA A 142 6.09 -15.34 -1.47
#